data_AF-A0A7G9YD77-F1
#
_entry.id   AF-A0A7G9YD77-F1
#
_cell.length_a   1.000
_cell.length_b   1.000
_cell.length_c   1.000
_cell.angle_alpha   90.00
_cell.angle_beta   90.00
_cell.angle_gamma   90.00
#
_symmetry.space_group_name_H-M   'P 1'
#
loop_
_entity.id
_entity.type
_entity.pdbx_description
1 polymer ?
#
loop_
_entity_poly.entity_id
_entity_poly.type
_entity_poly.pdbx_seq_one_letter_code
_entity_poly.pdbx_strand_id
1 'polypeptide(L)'
;MVNFDETGLRLEGTLNWLHVTSTHEWTYYTVHPKRGKEAMDAMGILAEFDGVAMHDHWMPYFNYTDVTHALCNAHHLRDLTFVHEQYEQDWAEELSQCLLDIKKEVDQARPYKDELDSDKIREFEVRFDKIIEGGLELNPPPQKEPGKRGGLNNLHPKICWIG
;
A
#
# COMPACT_ATOMS: atom_id res chain seq x y z
N MET A 1 -1.84 8.77 13.29
CA MET A 1 -1.87 7.74 12.24
C MET A 1 -2.53 6.50 12.80
N VAL A 2 -3.42 5.89 12.03
CA VAL A 2 -4.11 4.64 12.36
C VAL A 2 -3.85 3.64 11.25
N ASN A 3 -3.49 2.41 11.61
CA ASN A 3 -3.27 1.32 10.67
C ASN A 3 -4.55 0.52 10.48
N PHE A 4 -4.85 0.16 9.24
CA PHE A 4 -6.00 -0.66 8.86
C PHE A 4 -5.52 -1.87 8.06
N ASP A 5 -6.00 -3.05 8.45
CA ASP A 5 -5.68 -4.33 7.79
C ASP A 5 -6.87 -5.28 7.85
N GLU A 6 -6.92 -6.23 6.91
CA GLU A 6 -7.98 -7.23 6.83
C GLU A 6 -7.42 -8.61 6.52
N THR A 7 -7.85 -9.61 7.26
CA THR A 7 -7.48 -11.00 7.00
C THR A 7 -8.66 -11.94 7.02
N GLY A 8 -8.61 -12.98 6.18
CA GLY A 8 -9.65 -14.00 6.11
C GLY A 8 -9.64 -14.89 7.35
N LEU A 9 -10.81 -15.12 7.92
CA LEU A 9 -11.04 -15.99 9.07
C LEU A 9 -12.15 -17.00 8.74
N ARG A 10 -12.05 -18.24 9.23
CA ARG A 10 -13.18 -19.19 9.15
C ARG A 10 -13.88 -19.28 10.50
N LEU A 11 -15.19 -19.00 10.50
CA LEU A 11 -16.09 -19.25 11.62
C LEU A 11 -17.08 -20.32 11.21
N GLU A 12 -17.10 -21.45 11.94
CA GLU A 12 -17.98 -22.60 11.67
C GLU A 12 -17.92 -23.07 10.20
N GLY A 13 -16.72 -23.05 9.61
CA GLY A 13 -16.50 -23.45 8.22
C GLY A 13 -16.81 -22.37 7.18
N THR A 14 -17.41 -21.25 7.56
CA THR A 14 -17.76 -20.13 6.68
C THR A 14 -16.71 -19.03 6.70
N LEU A 15 -16.34 -18.53 5.52
CA LEU A 15 -15.40 -17.40 5.39
C LEU A 15 -16.02 -16.12 5.95
N ASN A 16 -15.28 -15.50 6.86
CA ASN A 16 -15.50 -14.19 7.42
C ASN A 16 -14.19 -13.39 7.29
N TRP A 17 -14.23 -12.11 7.63
CA TRP A 17 -13.10 -11.21 7.56
C TRP A 17 -12.89 -10.59 8.94
N LEU A 18 -11.67 -10.72 9.45
CA LEU A 18 -11.21 -9.99 10.63
C LEU A 18 -10.62 -8.67 10.15
N HIS A 19 -11.26 -7.58 10.55
CA HIS A 19 -10.82 -6.20 10.36
C HIS A 19 -10.03 -5.78 11.57
N VAL A 20 -8.85 -5.21 11.34
CA VAL A 20 -7.95 -4.72 12.37
C VAL A 20 -7.77 -3.23 12.20
N THR A 21 -7.89 -2.50 13.30
CA THR A 21 -7.57 -1.07 13.35
C THR A 21 -6.69 -0.82 14.55
N SER A 22 -5.51 -0.24 14.33
CA SER A 22 -4.54 -0.06 15.43
C SER A 22 -3.79 1.26 15.39
N THR A 23 -3.46 1.74 16.59
CA THR A 23 -2.47 2.77 16.84
C THR A 23 -1.29 2.14 17.59
N HIS A 24 -0.35 2.97 18.06
CA HIS A 24 0.70 2.49 18.95
C HIS A 24 0.15 1.95 20.29
N GLU A 25 -1.00 2.44 20.75
CA GLU A 25 -1.51 2.15 22.10
C GLU A 25 -2.72 1.23 22.09
N TRP A 26 -3.51 1.24 21.01
CA TRP A 26 -4.81 0.59 20.96
C TRP A 26 -4.95 -0.27 19.72
N THR A 27 -5.59 -1.43 19.89
CA THR A 27 -5.99 -2.29 18.77
C THR A 27 -7.46 -2.64 18.92
N TYR A 28 -8.20 -2.47 17.83
CA TYR A 28 -9.60 -2.81 17.70
C TYR A 28 -9.77 -3.89 16.63
N TYR A 29 -10.64 -4.86 16.93
CA TYR A 29 -10.93 -5.99 16.06
C TYR A 29 -12.43 -6.05 15.79
N THR A 30 -12.82 -6.28 14.54
CA THR A 30 -14.21 -6.57 14.17
C THR A 30 -14.25 -7.73 13.19
N VAL A 31 -15.17 -8.66 13.40
CA VAL A 31 -15.40 -9.76 12.45
C VAL A 31 -16.66 -9.45 11.65
N HIS A 32 -16.57 -9.57 10.32
CA HIS A 32 -17.69 -9.35 9.43
C HIS A 32 -17.76 -10.41 8.32
N PRO A 33 -18.95 -10.87 7.88
CA PRO A 33 -19.06 -11.83 6.77
C PRO A 33 -18.56 -11.29 5.44
N LYS A 34 -18.53 -9.96 5.28
CA LYS A 34 -18.02 -9.27 4.10
C LYS A 34 -16.65 -8.65 4.36
N ARG A 35 -15.85 -8.56 3.30
CA ARG A 35 -14.68 -7.69 3.20
C ARG A 35 -15.11 -6.34 2.65
N GLY A 36 -14.38 -5.25 2.92
CA GLY A 36 -14.59 -4.01 2.18
C GLY A 36 -15.52 -3.02 2.83
N LYS A 37 -15.94 -2.05 2.01
CA LYS A 37 -16.66 -0.85 2.45
C LYS A 37 -17.82 -1.17 3.38
N GLU A 38 -18.64 -2.18 3.06
CA GLU A 38 -19.77 -2.57 3.91
C GLU A 38 -19.34 -2.92 5.34
N ALA A 39 -18.24 -3.67 5.49
CA ALA A 39 -17.70 -4.05 6.78
C ALA A 39 -16.98 -2.89 7.48
N MET A 40 -16.23 -2.09 6.71
CA MET A 40 -15.55 -0.89 7.22
C MET A 40 -16.53 0.19 7.70
N ASP A 41 -17.65 0.38 6.98
CA ASP A 41 -18.76 1.25 7.39
C ASP A 41 -19.41 0.70 8.67
N ALA A 42 -19.65 -0.62 8.74
CA ALA A 42 -20.21 -1.26 9.93
C ALA A 42 -19.28 -1.15 11.15
N MET A 43 -17.95 -1.12 10.92
CA MET A 43 -16.95 -0.88 11.96
C MET A 43 -17.01 0.57 12.50
N GLY A 44 -17.46 1.52 11.67
CA GLY A 44 -17.75 2.90 12.07
C GLY A 44 -16.55 3.81 12.30
N ILE A 45 -15.31 3.32 12.19
CA ILE A 45 -14.11 4.14 12.46
C ILE A 45 -13.74 5.01 11.25
N LEU A 46 -13.56 4.40 10.08
CA LEU A 46 -13.09 5.13 8.88
C LEU A 46 -14.07 6.20 8.38
N ALA A 47 -15.37 6.02 8.64
CA ALA A 47 -16.40 6.97 8.21
C ALA A 47 -16.35 8.30 8.96
N GLU A 48 -15.75 8.34 10.16
CA GLU A 48 -15.66 9.54 11.01
C GLU A 48 -14.22 10.00 11.24
N PHE A 49 -13.24 9.33 10.62
CA PHE A 49 -11.83 9.60 10.82
C PHE A 49 -11.32 10.63 9.81
N ASP A 50 -10.53 11.61 10.27
CA ASP A 50 -9.96 12.70 9.47
C ASP A 50 -8.41 12.73 9.51
N GLY A 51 -7.80 11.72 10.11
CA GLY A 51 -6.35 11.61 10.26
C GLY A 51 -5.64 10.86 9.13
N VAL A 52 -4.41 10.41 9.41
CA VAL A 52 -3.63 9.57 8.48
C VAL A 52 -4.05 8.11 8.62
N ALA A 53 -4.64 7.56 7.58
CA ALA A 53 -5.04 6.16 7.47
C ALA A 53 -4.00 5.36 6.69
N MET A 54 -3.22 4.52 7.39
CA MET A 54 -2.23 3.63 6.78
C MET A 54 -2.87 2.28 6.43
N HIS A 55 -2.83 1.89 5.14
CA HIS A 55 -3.44 0.63 4.69
C HIS A 55 -2.65 -0.07 3.57
N ASP A 56 -3.04 -1.28 3.22
CA ASP A 56 -2.40 -2.20 2.26
C ASP A 56 -2.67 -1.88 0.78
N HIS A 57 -3.00 -0.63 0.46
CA HIS A 57 -3.38 -0.21 -0.90
C HIS A 57 -4.67 -0.85 -1.45
N TRP A 58 -5.48 -1.53 -0.64
CA TRP A 58 -6.69 -2.14 -1.18
C TRP A 58 -7.74 -1.10 -1.61
N MET A 59 -8.22 -1.22 -2.85
CA MET A 59 -9.06 -0.21 -3.52
C MET A 59 -10.25 0.34 -2.70
N PRO A 60 -10.98 -0.48 -1.93
CA PRO A 60 -12.10 0.00 -1.13
C PRO A 60 -11.75 1.07 -0.10
N TYR A 61 -10.51 1.14 0.39
CA TYR A 61 -10.09 2.20 1.31
C TYR A 61 -10.19 3.59 0.67
N PHE A 62 -9.94 3.72 -0.65
CA PHE A 62 -10.03 5.02 -1.34
C PHE A 62 -11.46 5.56 -1.50
N ASN A 63 -12.48 4.85 -0.99
CA ASN A 63 -13.82 5.43 -0.89
C ASN A 63 -13.96 6.42 0.28
N TYR A 64 -12.97 6.48 1.19
CA TYR A 64 -12.96 7.41 2.32
C TYR A 64 -12.12 8.63 1.93
N THR A 65 -12.77 9.73 1.58
CA THR A 65 -12.10 10.93 1.02
C THR A 65 -11.63 11.93 2.07
N ASP A 66 -12.12 11.80 3.30
CA ASP A 66 -11.85 12.75 4.38
C ASP A 66 -10.57 12.40 5.16
N VAL A 67 -9.89 11.29 4.81
CA VAL A 67 -8.63 10.87 5.42
C VAL A 67 -7.42 11.24 4.55
N THR A 68 -6.26 11.37 5.19
CA THR A 68 -4.99 11.32 4.46
C THR A 68 -4.58 9.85 4.28
N HIS A 69 -4.49 9.39 3.04
CA HIS A 69 -4.05 8.02 2.76
C HIS A 69 -2.53 7.89 2.88
N ALA A 70 -2.09 6.89 3.65
CA ALA A 70 -0.71 6.41 3.66
C ALA A 70 -0.70 4.93 3.25
N LEU A 71 0.25 4.54 2.40
CA LEU A 71 0.38 3.15 1.98
C LEU A 71 1.42 2.42 2.83
N CYS A 72 1.10 1.18 3.17
CA CYS A 72 1.93 0.39 4.07
C CYS A 72 3.19 -0.12 3.34
N ASN A 73 4.36 0.43 3.68
CA ASN A 73 5.64 0.00 3.11
C ASN A 73 5.95 -1.49 3.33
N ALA A 74 5.45 -2.13 4.40
CA ALA A 74 5.63 -3.57 4.60
C ALA A 74 4.88 -4.41 3.53
N HIS A 75 3.71 -3.94 3.08
CA HIS A 75 2.98 -4.55 1.97
C HIS A 75 3.70 -4.31 0.64
N HIS A 76 4.18 -3.08 0.40
CA HIS A 76 5.00 -2.79 -0.78
C HIS A 76 6.25 -3.65 -0.85
N LEU A 77 7.02 -3.79 0.25
CA LEU A 77 8.21 -4.62 0.27
C LEU A 77 7.90 -6.08 -0.08
N ARG A 78 6.78 -6.63 0.42
CA ARG A 78 6.36 -8.01 0.06
C ARG A 78 6.06 -8.15 -1.44
N ASP A 79 5.40 -7.16 -2.02
CA ASP A 79 5.10 -7.17 -3.45
C ASP A 79 6.34 -6.95 -4.31
N LEU A 80 7.26 -6.07 -3.91
CA LEU A 80 8.53 -5.84 -4.59
C LEU A 80 9.45 -7.05 -4.52
N THR A 81 9.55 -7.73 -3.37
CA THR A 81 10.27 -9.01 -3.26
C THR A 81 9.71 -10.03 -4.24
N PHE A 82 8.38 -10.16 -4.32
CA PHE A 82 7.77 -11.07 -5.28
C PHE A 82 8.11 -10.67 -6.73
N VAL A 83 8.07 -9.38 -7.06
CA VAL A 83 8.40 -8.91 -8.42
C VAL A 83 9.85 -9.24 -8.78
N HIS A 84 10.78 -9.01 -7.86
CA HIS A 84 12.19 -9.35 -8.05
C HIS A 84 12.40 -10.87 -8.18
N GLU A 85 11.87 -11.66 -7.25
CA GLU A 85 12.10 -13.12 -7.23
C GLU A 85 11.41 -13.87 -8.37
N GLN A 86 10.24 -13.41 -8.83
CA GLN A 86 9.44 -14.13 -9.83
C GLN A 86 9.59 -13.59 -11.25
N TYR A 87 9.94 -12.31 -11.42
CA TYR A 87 10.13 -11.69 -12.74
C TYR A 87 11.55 -11.21 -12.99
N GLU A 88 12.46 -11.39 -12.03
CA GLU A 88 13.87 -11.01 -12.17
C GLU A 88 14.02 -9.52 -12.56
N GLN A 89 13.16 -8.67 -12.00
CA GLN A 89 13.16 -7.23 -12.29
C GLN A 89 13.93 -6.47 -11.21
N ASP A 90 15.14 -6.04 -11.55
CA ASP A 90 16.08 -5.39 -10.61
C ASP A 90 15.54 -4.09 -10.02
N TRP A 91 14.74 -3.32 -10.76
CA TRP A 91 14.15 -2.07 -10.24
C TRP A 91 13.32 -2.29 -8.97
N ALA A 92 12.72 -3.49 -8.79
CA ALA A 92 11.93 -3.80 -7.61
C ALA A 92 12.81 -3.99 -6.35
N GLU A 93 13.99 -4.58 -6.52
CA GLU A 93 15.00 -4.65 -5.46
C GLU A 93 15.58 -3.26 -5.16
N GLU A 94 15.89 -2.47 -6.20
CA GLU A 94 16.36 -1.09 -6.05
C GLU A 94 15.36 -0.22 -5.28
N LEU A 95 14.06 -0.35 -5.58
CA LEU A 95 13.00 0.37 -4.89
C LEU A 95 12.86 -0.10 -3.44
N SER A 96 12.95 -1.41 -3.20
CA SER A 96 12.95 -1.98 -1.85
C SER A 96 14.07 -1.40 -1.01
N GLN A 97 15.29 -1.33 -1.57
CA GLN A 97 16.43 -0.74 -0.90
C GLN A 97 16.23 0.77 -0.67
N CYS A 98 15.67 1.50 -1.63
CA CYS A 98 15.35 2.93 -1.45
C CYS A 98 14.39 3.16 -0.27
N LEU A 99 13.34 2.35 -0.14
CA LEU A 99 12.40 2.42 0.98
C LEU A 99 13.06 2.10 2.34
N LEU A 100 13.95 1.11 2.37
CA LEU A 100 14.71 0.74 3.57
C LEU A 100 15.72 1.83 3.96
N ASP A 101 16.36 2.47 2.98
CA ASP A 101 17.27 3.60 3.20
C ASP A 101 16.52 4.79 3.80
N ILE A 102 15.34 5.14 3.25
CA ILE A 102 14.46 6.19 3.81
C ILE A 102 14.10 5.86 5.27
N LYS A 103 13.66 4.63 5.54
CA LYS A 103 13.31 4.20 6.91
C LYS A 103 14.50 4.36 7.86
N LYS A 104 15.69 3.95 7.43
CA LYS A 104 16.91 4.07 8.22
C LYS A 104 17.24 5.52 8.56
N GLU A 105 17.18 6.42 7.58
CA GLU A 105 17.41 7.85 7.81
C GLU A 105 16.38 8.45 8.77
N VAL A 106 15.09 8.13 8.59
CA VAL A 106 14.02 8.55 9.50
C VAL A 106 14.27 8.06 10.91
N ASP A 107 14.58 6.77 11.09
CA ASP A 107 14.84 6.19 12.42
C ASP A 107 16.05 6.86 13.11
N GLN A 108 17.06 7.28 12.36
CA GLN A 108 18.23 8.00 12.89
C GLN A 108 17.91 9.46 13.26
N ALA A 109 17.05 10.13 12.50
CA ALA A 109 16.65 11.51 12.75
C ALA A 109 15.61 11.64 13.87
N ARG A 110 14.75 10.63 14.05
CA ARG A 110 13.60 10.62 14.95
C ARG A 110 13.87 11.08 16.40
N PRO A 111 15.02 10.78 17.03
CA PRO A 111 15.30 11.28 18.38
C PRO A 111 15.48 12.80 18.47
N TYR A 112 15.72 13.47 17.34
CA TYR A 112 16.12 14.87 17.27
C TYR A 112 15.21 15.75 16.43
N LYS A 113 14.47 15.16 15.48
CA LYS A 113 13.60 15.85 14.53
C LYS A 113 12.34 15.02 14.27
N ASP A 114 11.24 15.73 14.03
CA ASP A 114 9.98 15.11 13.63
C ASP A 114 9.90 14.83 12.12
N GLU A 115 10.79 15.44 11.33
CA GLU A 115 10.89 15.27 9.88
C GLU A 115 12.36 15.34 9.40
N LEU A 116 12.60 14.80 8.20
CA LEU A 116 13.90 14.94 7.52
C LEU A 116 14.04 16.35 6.93
N ASP A 117 15.28 16.79 6.73
CA ASP A 117 15.54 18.07 6.05
C ASP A 117 15.04 18.03 4.60
N SER A 118 14.52 19.16 4.10
CA SER A 118 13.92 19.25 2.76
C SER A 118 14.83 18.76 1.64
N ASP A 119 16.12 19.03 1.74
CA ASP A 119 17.11 18.59 0.73
C ASP A 119 17.24 17.06 0.72
N LYS A 120 17.14 16.42 1.89
CA LYS A 120 17.21 14.96 2.01
C LYS A 120 15.93 14.31 1.51
N ILE A 121 14.77 14.91 1.81
CA ILE A 121 13.49 14.48 1.23
C ILE A 121 13.58 14.54 -0.29
N ARG A 122 14.07 15.66 -0.84
CA ARG A 122 14.19 15.85 -2.29
C ARG A 122 15.14 14.84 -2.94
N GLU A 123 16.25 14.51 -2.29
CA GLU A 123 17.17 13.47 -2.74
C GLU A 123 16.47 12.11 -2.88
N PHE A 124 15.67 11.74 -1.88
CA PHE A 124 14.92 10.49 -1.88
C PHE A 124 13.79 10.47 -2.92
N GLU A 125 13.05 11.56 -3.08
CA GLU A 125 12.03 11.69 -4.12
C GLU A 125 12.63 11.46 -5.51
N VAL A 126 13.73 12.15 -5.83
CA VAL A 126 14.39 12.01 -7.14
C VAL A 126 14.87 10.59 -7.39
N ARG A 127 15.43 9.93 -6.36
CA ARG A 127 15.87 8.52 -6.48
C ARG A 127 14.67 7.59 -6.67
N PHE A 128 13.61 7.78 -5.89
CA PHE A 128 12.39 6.99 -5.95
C PHE A 128 11.75 7.10 -7.34
N ASP A 129 11.48 8.33 -7.80
CA ASP A 129 10.85 8.61 -9.10
C ASP A 129 11.64 7.99 -10.25
N LYS A 130 12.97 8.09 -10.22
CA LYS A 130 13.83 7.49 -11.25
C LYS A 130 13.70 5.96 -11.32
N ILE A 131 13.59 5.29 -10.17
CA ILE A 131 13.42 3.82 -10.13
C ILE A 131 12.04 3.45 -10.65
N ILE A 132 11.00 4.21 -10.27
CA ILE A 132 9.64 4.04 -10.76
C ILE A 132 9.57 4.20 -12.28
N GLU A 133 10.18 5.25 -12.84
CA GLU A 133 10.26 5.49 -14.27
C GLU A 133 10.89 4.29 -15.00
N GLY A 134 12.03 3.79 -14.51
CA GLY A 134 12.66 2.59 -15.07
C GLY A 134 11.78 1.34 -14.99
N GLY A 135 11.05 1.17 -13.88
CA GLY A 135 10.08 0.09 -13.71
C GLY A 135 8.91 0.18 -14.70
N LEU A 136 8.39 1.38 -14.95
CA LEU A 136 7.31 1.62 -15.92
C LEU A 136 7.77 1.44 -17.37
N GLU A 137 8.99 1.84 -17.71
CA GLU A 137 9.56 1.63 -19.04
C GLU A 137 9.71 0.14 -19.38
N LEU A 138 10.11 -0.67 -18.40
CA LEU A 138 10.21 -2.14 -18.55
C LEU A 138 8.83 -2.82 -18.56
N ASN A 139 7.80 -2.17 -18.02
CA ASN A 139 6.46 -2.72 -17.87
C ASN A 139 5.39 -1.75 -18.40
N PRO A 140 5.38 -1.45 -19.71
CA PRO A 140 4.46 -0.48 -20.27
C PRO A 140 3.00 -0.94 -20.09
N PRO A 141 2.06 -0.04 -19.77
CA PRO A 141 0.66 -0.42 -19.58
C PRO A 141 0.10 -1.07 -20.84
N PRO A 142 -0.80 -2.06 -20.69
CA PRO A 142 -1.33 -2.79 -21.83
C PRO A 142 -2.20 -1.83 -22.67
N GLN A 143 -1.98 -1.84 -23.99
CA GLN A 143 -2.73 -0.98 -24.91
C GLN A 143 -4.15 -1.53 -25.14
N LYS A 144 -5.16 -0.65 -25.08
CA LYS A 144 -6.54 -1.03 -25.44
C LYS A 144 -6.64 -1.24 -26.95
N GLU A 145 -6.89 -2.46 -27.39
CA GLU A 145 -7.30 -2.71 -28.77
C GLU A 145 -8.72 -2.13 -29.02
N PRO A 146 -8.91 -1.27 -30.04
CA PRO A 146 -10.23 -0.74 -30.36
C PRO A 146 -11.19 -1.89 -30.72
N GLY A 147 -12.31 -2.00 -30.00
CA GLY A 147 -13.43 -2.88 -30.36
C GLY A 147 -13.54 -4.22 -29.61
N LYS A 148 -12.58 -4.59 -28.75
CA LYS A 148 -12.75 -5.74 -27.85
C LYS A 148 -13.38 -5.32 -26.52
N ARG A 149 -14.55 -5.89 -26.21
CA ARG A 149 -15.12 -5.85 -24.85
C ARG A 149 -14.48 -6.96 -24.02
N GLY A 150 -13.62 -6.55 -23.09
CA GLY A 150 -12.90 -7.37 -22.13
C GLY A 150 -11.89 -6.46 -21.43
N GLY A 151 -11.70 -6.64 -20.12
CA GLY A 151 -10.63 -5.91 -19.42
C GLY A 151 -9.29 -6.18 -20.10
N LEU A 152 -8.40 -5.20 -20.08
CA LEU A 152 -7.00 -5.42 -20.39
C LEU A 152 -6.57 -6.64 -19.56
N ASN A 153 -6.19 -7.75 -20.20
CA ASN A 153 -5.53 -8.83 -19.49
C ASN A 153 -4.19 -8.25 -19.08
N ASN A 154 -4.18 -7.66 -17.88
CA ASN A 154 -3.10 -6.81 -17.43
C ASN A 154 -1.80 -7.60 -17.36
N LEU A 155 -0.71 -6.88 -17.61
CA LEU A 155 0.57 -7.20 -17.01
C LEU A 155 0.40 -7.58 -15.53
N HIS A 156 1.35 -8.38 -15.03
CA HIS A 156 1.24 -9.09 -13.77
C HIS A 156 0.63 -8.22 -12.66
N PRO A 157 -0.42 -8.67 -11.94
CA PRO A 157 -1.26 -7.84 -11.06
C PRO A 157 -0.52 -7.08 -9.94
N LYS A 158 0.76 -7.39 -9.71
CA LYS A 158 1.62 -6.72 -8.73
C LYS A 158 2.46 -5.58 -9.28
N ILE A 159 2.57 -5.43 -10.60
CA ILE A 159 3.29 -4.35 -11.29
C ILE A 159 2.34 -3.18 -11.61
N CYS A 160 1.03 -3.40 -11.54
CA CYS A 160 0.00 -2.44 -11.94
C CYS A 160 -0.23 -1.28 -10.93
N TRP A 161 0.40 -1.29 -9.76
CA TRP A 161 0.25 -0.24 -8.72
C TRP A 161 1.29 0.86 -8.79
N ILE A 162 2.16 0.82 -9.80
CA ILE A 162 3.28 1.75 -9.95
C ILE A 162 2.83 3.12 -10.49
N GLY A 163 1.57 3.25 -10.91
CA GLY A 163 0.97 4.49 -11.43
C GLY A 163 -0.37 4.84 -10.81
#